data_AF-A0A2M7F9R4-F1
#
_entry.id   AF-A0A2M7F9R4-F1
#
_cell.length_a   1.000
_cell.length_b   1.000
_cell.length_c   1.000
_cell.angle_alpha   90.00
_cell.angle_beta   90.00
_cell.angle_gamma   90.00
#
_symmetry.space_group_name_H-M   'P 1'
#
loop_
_entity.id
_entity.type
_entity.pdbx_description
1 polymer ?
#
loop_
_entity_poly.entity_id
_entity_poly.type
_entity_poly.pdbx_seq_one_letter_code
_entity_poly.pdbx_strand_id
1 'polypeptide(L)'
;RTIIDMLSEPGLGGGLRPAVDVLLNYLRSDHKNADLLVEYATRLENGAVFKRLGFLMERLAPDEKGVISACLSRITKGNSRLDPALPADRLVTRWRLWVPSTWAKEGSID
;
A
#
# COMPACT_ATOMS: atom_id res chain seq x y z
N ARG A 1 -2.78 12.76 5.13
CA ARG A 1 -1.36 13.16 4.88
C ARG A 1 -0.36 12.21 5.57
N THR A 2 -0.41 12.02 6.90
CA THR A 2 0.58 11.21 7.66
C THR A 2 0.76 9.77 7.18
N ILE A 3 -0.34 9.03 6.91
CA ILE A 3 -0.26 7.64 6.43
C ILE A 3 0.46 7.55 5.08
N ILE A 4 0.10 8.45 4.16
CA ILE A 4 0.63 8.43 2.79
C ILE A 4 2.12 8.82 2.77
N ASP A 5 2.52 9.73 3.65
CA ASP A 5 3.92 10.11 3.84
C ASP A 5 4.77 8.91 4.30
N MET A 6 4.30 8.17 5.31
CA MET A 6 4.93 6.93 5.77
C MET A 6 4.97 5.83 4.69
N LEU A 7 3.97 5.78 3.79
CA LEU A 7 3.97 4.86 2.65
C LEU A 7 4.89 5.31 1.51
N SER A 8 5.16 6.61 1.38
CA SER A 8 6.10 7.16 0.41
C SER A 8 7.53 6.77 0.79
N GLU A 9 7.89 6.99 2.05
CA GLU A 9 9.24 6.78 2.58
C GLU A 9 9.26 5.92 3.86
N PRO A 10 8.88 4.63 3.77
CA PRO A 10 8.83 3.74 4.94
C PRO A 10 10.19 3.56 5.63
N GLY A 11 11.30 3.84 4.96
CA GLY A 11 12.64 3.78 5.55
C GLY A 11 12.89 4.82 6.64
N LEU A 12 12.19 5.96 6.64
CA LEU A 12 12.37 7.03 7.63
C LEU A 12 11.59 6.76 8.94
N GLY A 13 10.57 5.90 8.89
CA GLY A 13 9.66 5.62 10.01
C GLY A 13 9.89 4.27 10.72
N GLY A 14 11.01 3.59 10.48
CA GLY A 14 11.27 2.26 11.06
C GLY A 14 10.63 1.09 10.28
N GLY A 15 10.30 1.31 9.00
CA GLY A 15 9.70 0.32 8.10
C GLY A 15 8.22 0.57 7.82
N LEU A 16 7.59 -0.38 7.13
CA LEU A 16 6.21 -0.29 6.68
C LEU A 16 5.20 -0.65 7.78
N ARG A 17 5.60 -1.41 8.81
CA ARG A 17 4.71 -1.85 9.90
C ARG A 17 3.90 -0.71 10.56
N PRO A 18 4.51 0.40 11.02
CA PRO A 18 3.74 1.49 11.61
C PRO A 18 2.76 2.13 10.61
N ALA A 19 3.13 2.23 9.33
CA ALA A 19 2.23 2.73 8.30
C ALA A 19 0.99 1.83 8.13
N VAL A 20 1.19 0.51 8.16
CA VAL A 20 0.12 -0.49 8.08
C VAL A 20 -0.79 -0.43 9.30
N ASP A 21 -0.22 -0.32 10.50
CA ASP A 21 -0.98 -0.27 11.75
C ASP A 21 -1.90 0.97 11.79
N VAL A 22 -1.35 2.14 11.47
CA VAL A 22 -2.13 3.38 11.41
C VAL A 22 -3.17 3.32 10.29
N LEU A 23 -2.84 2.75 9.12
CA LEU A 23 -3.80 2.54 8.04
C LEU A 23 -4.95 1.62 8.49
N LEU A 24 -4.65 0.49 9.13
CA LEU A 24 -5.65 -0.44 9.63
C LEU A 24 -6.56 0.22 10.67
N ASN A 25 -5.99 0.97 11.60
CA ASN A 25 -6.77 1.70 12.60
C ASN A 25 -7.66 2.79 11.96
N TYR A 26 -7.15 3.48 10.95
CA TYR A 26 -7.91 4.46 10.18
C TYR A 26 -9.09 3.82 9.43
N LEU A 27 -8.87 2.67 8.80
CA LEU A 27 -9.92 1.93 8.08
C LEU A 27 -11.00 1.35 9.00
N ARG A 28 -10.67 1.12 10.27
CA ARG A 28 -11.64 0.67 11.29
C ARG A 28 -12.37 1.82 11.98
N SER A 29 -11.92 3.05 11.80
CA SER A 29 -12.55 4.21 12.42
C SER A 29 -13.80 4.64 11.65
N ASP A 30 -14.77 5.20 12.36
CA ASP A 30 -16.01 5.72 11.75
C ASP A 30 -15.73 6.86 10.75
N HIS A 31 -14.61 7.58 10.94
CA HIS A 31 -14.17 8.67 10.08
C HIS A 31 -13.32 8.21 8.89
N LYS A 32 -13.39 6.92 8.52
CA LYS A 32 -12.62 6.41 7.37
C LYS A 32 -13.05 7.12 6.09
N ASN A 33 -12.08 7.58 5.32
CA ASN A 33 -12.29 8.11 3.99
C ASN A 33 -11.15 7.64 3.09
N ALA A 34 -11.41 6.53 2.39
CA ALA A 34 -10.41 5.89 1.56
C ALA A 34 -10.14 6.68 0.27
N ASP A 35 -11.11 7.47 -0.22
CA ASP A 35 -10.93 8.37 -1.37
C ASP A 35 -9.90 9.47 -1.05
N LEU A 36 -9.97 10.01 0.17
CA LEU A 36 -9.00 10.99 0.68
C LEU A 36 -7.56 10.44 0.68
N LEU A 37 -7.38 9.12 0.89
CA LEU A 37 -6.06 8.48 0.81
C LEU A 37 -5.51 8.52 -0.63
N VAL A 38 -6.36 8.29 -1.62
CA VAL A 38 -6.01 8.36 -3.04
C VAL A 38 -5.70 9.80 -3.45
N GLU A 39 -6.51 10.77 -3.00
CA GLU A 39 -6.24 12.19 -3.24
C GLU A 39 -4.87 12.61 -2.70
N TYR A 40 -4.56 12.23 -1.46
CA TYR A 40 -3.25 12.53 -0.88
C TYR A 40 -2.10 11.80 -1.59
N ALA A 41 -2.29 10.55 -2.00
CA ALA A 41 -1.30 9.83 -2.80
C ALA A 41 -1.06 10.50 -4.16
N THR A 42 -2.10 11.07 -4.75
CA THR A 42 -2.02 11.83 -6.01
C THR A 42 -1.19 13.09 -5.86
N ARG A 43 -1.34 13.81 -4.74
CA ARG A 43 -0.56 15.03 -4.45
C ARG A 43 0.93 14.79 -4.23
N LEU A 44 1.33 13.55 -3.91
CA LEU A 44 2.75 13.18 -3.74
C LEU A 44 3.43 12.81 -5.06
N GLU A 45 2.66 12.66 -6.16
CA GLU A 45 3.15 12.31 -7.50
C GLU A 45 4.09 11.09 -7.52
N ASN A 46 3.96 10.21 -6.52
CA ASN A 46 4.85 9.06 -6.33
C ASN A 46 4.13 7.75 -6.69
N GLY A 47 4.47 7.20 -7.85
CA GLY A 47 3.93 5.94 -8.34
C GLY A 47 4.17 4.73 -7.41
N ALA A 48 5.18 4.77 -6.53
CA ALA A 48 5.42 3.69 -5.57
C ALA A 48 4.38 3.68 -4.44
N VAL A 49 3.85 4.85 -4.07
CA VAL A 49 2.79 4.99 -3.06
C VAL A 49 1.53 4.27 -3.51
N PHE A 50 1.10 4.47 -4.76
CA PHE A 50 -0.10 3.79 -5.30
C PHE A 50 0.04 2.27 -5.31
N LYS A 51 1.23 1.73 -5.58
CA LYS A 51 1.48 0.29 -5.55
C LYS A 51 1.36 -0.27 -4.14
N ARG A 52 1.97 0.40 -3.16
CA ARG A 52 1.93 -0.01 -1.74
C ARG A 52 0.53 0.15 -1.17
N LEU A 53 -0.07 1.32 -1.34
CA LEU A 53 -1.41 1.63 -0.87
C LEU A 53 -2.42 0.66 -1.47
N GLY A 54 -2.40 0.46 -2.79
CA GLY A 54 -3.32 -0.45 -3.46
C GLY A 54 -3.17 -1.90 -3.01
N PHE A 55 -1.93 -2.39 -2.88
CA PHE A 55 -1.66 -3.73 -2.33
C PHE A 55 -2.16 -3.90 -0.90
N LEU A 56 -1.96 -2.89 -0.04
CA LEU A 56 -2.46 -2.91 1.33
C LEU A 56 -3.98 -2.83 1.36
N MET A 57 -4.59 -2.02 0.49
CA MET A 57 -6.04 -1.86 0.44
C MET A 57 -6.74 -3.13 0.00
N GLU A 58 -6.18 -3.81 -1.00
CA GLU A 58 -6.65 -5.12 -1.45
C GLU A 58 -6.68 -6.17 -0.33
N ARG A 59 -5.80 -6.05 0.66
CA ARG A 59 -5.71 -7.00 1.78
C ARG A 59 -6.51 -6.59 3.00
N LEU A 60 -6.44 -5.31 3.35
CA LEU A 60 -7.02 -4.80 4.60
C LEU A 60 -8.49 -4.38 4.43
N ALA A 61 -8.88 -3.93 3.24
CA ALA A 61 -10.25 -3.56 2.92
C ALA A 61 -10.59 -3.94 1.46
N PRO A 62 -10.70 -5.25 1.14
CA PRO A 62 -11.02 -5.72 -0.22
C PRO A 62 -12.37 -5.22 -0.75
N ASP A 63 -13.25 -4.73 0.12
CA ASP A 63 -14.54 -4.12 -0.23
C ASP A 63 -14.38 -2.73 -0.88
N GLU A 64 -13.28 -2.03 -0.62
CA GLU A 64 -12.97 -0.68 -1.15
C GLU A 64 -12.47 -0.76 -2.61
N LYS A 65 -13.25 -1.40 -3.48
CA LYS A 65 -12.90 -1.65 -4.89
C LYS A 65 -12.64 -0.35 -5.68
N GLY A 66 -13.31 0.74 -5.32
CA GLY A 66 -13.10 2.06 -5.95
C GLY A 66 -11.66 2.55 -5.76
N VAL A 67 -11.17 2.50 -4.51
CA VAL A 67 -9.80 2.91 -4.17
C VAL A 67 -8.76 1.98 -4.77
N ILE A 68 -9.01 0.67 -4.73
CA ILE A 68 -8.14 -0.34 -5.34
C ILE A 68 -8.00 -0.06 -6.85
N SER A 69 -9.11 0.16 -7.55
CA SER A 69 -9.12 0.48 -8.99
C SER A 69 -8.41 1.81 -9.28
N ALA A 70 -8.67 2.83 -8.45
CA ALA A 70 -8.02 4.14 -8.58
C ALA A 70 -6.49 4.04 -8.42
N CYS A 71 -6.01 3.19 -7.52
CA CYS A 71 -4.58 2.90 -7.36
C CYS A 71 -4.02 2.15 -8.57
N LEU A 72 -4.71 1.10 -9.05
CA LEU A 72 -4.29 0.31 -10.22
C LEU A 72 -4.15 1.17 -11.48
N SER A 73 -5.07 2.11 -11.69
CA SER A 73 -5.00 3.04 -12.83
C SER A 73 -3.80 3.99 -12.79
N ARG A 74 -3.14 4.13 -11.64
CA ARG A 74 -2.05 5.12 -11.39
C ARG A 74 -0.70 4.47 -11.10
N ILE A 75 -0.59 3.13 -11.16
CA ILE A 75 0.69 2.47 -10.96
C ILE A 75 1.67 2.80 -12.10
N THR A 76 2.92 3.10 -11.73
CA THR A 76 3.98 3.37 -12.72
C THR A 76 4.62 2.09 -13.23
N LYS A 77 5.31 2.18 -14.37
CA LYS A 77 5.87 1.01 -15.06
C LYS A 77 6.93 0.25 -14.24
N GLY A 78 7.71 0.93 -13.41
CA GLY A 78 8.82 0.33 -12.66
C GLY A 78 8.36 -0.62 -11.55
N ASN A 79 9.24 -1.49 -11.09
CA ASN A 79 8.96 -2.33 -9.92
C ASN A 79 9.38 -1.59 -8.64
N SER A 80 8.61 -1.75 -7.56
CA SER A 80 8.90 -1.11 -6.27
C SER A 80 8.93 -2.15 -5.16
N ARG A 81 9.64 -1.89 -4.06
CA ARG A 81 9.59 -2.73 -2.86
C ARG A 81 8.48 -2.26 -1.94
N LEU A 82 7.74 -3.20 -1.37
CA LEU A 82 6.72 -2.97 -0.35
C LEU A 82 7.34 -2.27 0.86
N ASP A 83 8.41 -2.87 1.39
CA ASP A 83 9.21 -2.34 2.48
C ASP A 83 10.69 -2.40 2.06
N PRO A 84 11.42 -1.26 2.00
CA PRO A 84 12.83 -1.24 1.62
C PRO A 84 13.75 -1.87 2.68
N ALA A 85 13.31 -1.95 3.94
CA ALA A 85 14.07 -2.54 5.05
C ALA A 85 13.92 -4.07 5.14
N LEU A 86 12.97 -4.66 4.39
CA LEU A 86 12.73 -6.10 4.38
C LEU A 86 13.21 -6.76 3.08
N PRO A 87 13.56 -8.06 3.13
CA PRO A 87 13.84 -8.83 1.93
C PRO A 87 12.59 -8.89 1.04
N ALA A 88 12.81 -8.78 -0.27
CA ALA A 88 11.75 -8.71 -1.26
C ALA A 88 11.86 -9.92 -2.21
N ASP A 89 11.34 -11.05 -1.75
CA ASP A 89 11.55 -12.39 -2.33
C ASP A 89 10.52 -12.73 -3.42
N ARG A 90 9.30 -12.17 -3.34
CA ARG A 90 8.22 -12.44 -4.30
C ARG A 90 7.74 -11.17 -4.98
N LEU A 91 7.50 -11.25 -6.29
CA LEU A 91 6.88 -10.18 -7.06
C LEU A 91 5.36 -10.38 -7.15
N VAL A 92 4.61 -9.39 -6.67
CA VAL A 92 3.18 -9.27 -6.89
C VAL A 92 2.97 -8.49 -8.18
N THR A 93 2.79 -9.20 -9.29
CA THR A 93 2.75 -8.65 -10.66
C THR A 93 1.60 -7.66 -10.86
N ARG A 94 0.44 -7.90 -10.24
CA ARG A 94 -0.72 -6.99 -10.24
C ARG A 94 -0.35 -5.57 -9.81
N TRP A 95 0.50 -5.46 -8.81
CA TRP A 95 0.94 -4.18 -8.23
C TRP A 95 2.38 -3.80 -8.62
N ARG A 96 3.08 -4.65 -9.38
CA ARG A 96 4.53 -4.52 -9.68
C ARG A 96 5.34 -4.27 -8.41
N LEU A 97 4.97 -4.99 -7.36
CA LEU A 97 5.46 -4.76 -6.01
C LEU A 97 6.18 -6.00 -5.49
N TRP A 98 7.44 -5.85 -5.12
CA TRP A 98 8.21 -6.88 -4.44
C TRP A 98 7.85 -6.91 -2.96
N VAL A 99 7.47 -8.08 -2.47
CA VAL A 99 7.01 -8.30 -1.11
C VAL A 99 7.84 -9.40 -0.44
N PRO A 100 8.01 -9.36 0.90
CA PRO A 100 8.59 -10.47 1.63
C PRO A 100 7.70 -11.72 1.53
N SER A 101 8.28 -12.90 1.66
CA SER A 101 7.56 -14.17 1.58
C SER A 101 6.47 -14.30 2.66
N THR A 102 6.63 -13.61 3.80
CA THR A 102 5.61 -13.52 4.87
C THR A 102 4.35 -12.83 4.39
N TRP A 103 4.49 -11.70 3.69
CA TRP A 103 3.38 -11.00 3.07
C TRP A 103 2.80 -11.86 1.94
N ALA A 104 3.63 -12.50 1.12
CA ALA A 104 3.14 -13.35 0.04
C ALA A 104 2.20 -14.48 0.51
N LYS A 105 2.48 -15.11 1.66
CA LYS A 105 1.68 -16.25 2.17
C LYS A 105 0.32 -15.85 2.74
N GLU A 106 0.21 -14.66 3.34
CA GLU A 106 -1.02 -14.21 4.01
C GLU A 106 -2.19 -13.88 3.06
N GLY A 107 -2.00 -14.03 1.74
CA GLY A 107 -3.04 -13.90 0.72
C GLY A 107 -3.27 -15.15 -0.13
N SER A 108 -2.68 -16.29 0.23
CA SER A 108 -2.95 -17.55 -0.46
C SER A 108 -4.20 -18.18 0.17
N ILE A 109 -5.36 -17.80 -0.32
CA ILE A 109 -6.44 -18.77 -0.47
C ILE A 109 -6.10 -19.45 -1.80
N ASP A 110 -5.63 -20.70 -1.70
CA ASP A 110 -5.59 -21.62 -2.84
C ASP A 110 -7.01 -21.79 -3.41
#